data_AF-A0A0P0CHE3-F1
#
_entry.id   AF-A0A0P0CHE3-F1
#
_cell.length_a   1.000
_cell.length_b   1.000
_cell.length_c   1.000
_cell.angle_alpha   90.00
_cell.angle_beta   90.00
_cell.angle_gamma   90.00
#
_symmetry.space_group_name_H-M   'P 1'
#
loop_
_entity.id
_entity.type
_entity.pdbx_description
1 polymer ?
#
loop_
_entity_poly.entity_id
_entity_poly.type
_entity_poly.pdbx_seq_one_letter_code
_entity_poly.pdbx_strand_id
1 'polypeptide(L)'
;MEAAALYERFENNLETIFSYIKRGLDVRTTPYNITMPLELNLLCDVLTVAGFPCRVTKDGFDALVEFHDLYMQEGKRVSEVMHRILEDKRAYLRTPEGTVLLKEQLIRRLEYFNEIAHSMEVIARLQQLGSPLQYNYPFLNQ
;
A
#
# COMPACT_ATOMS: atom_id res chain seq x y z
N MET A 1 -8.62 18.89 4.23
CA MET A 1 -7.27 18.46 4.62
C MET A 1 -7.09 17.05 4.07
N GLU A 2 -6.51 16.92 2.88
CA GLU A 2 -6.47 15.67 2.08
C GLU A 2 -5.82 14.50 2.84
N ALA A 3 -4.72 14.77 3.55
CA ALA A 3 -4.01 13.79 4.37
C ALA A 3 -4.86 13.12 5.47
N ALA A 4 -5.82 13.83 6.07
CA ALA A 4 -6.69 13.24 7.09
C ALA A 4 -7.68 12.24 6.48
N ALA A 5 -8.22 12.56 5.31
CA ALA A 5 -9.13 11.67 4.59
C ALA A 5 -8.41 10.40 4.10
N LEU A 6 -7.13 10.51 3.71
CA LEU A 6 -6.31 9.36 3.34
C LEU A 6 -6.05 8.42 4.52
N TYR A 7 -5.77 8.98 5.69
CA TYR A 7 -5.62 8.20 6.93
C TYR A 7 -6.91 7.47 7.31
N GLU A 8 -8.06 8.15 7.28
CA GLU A 8 -9.36 7.55 7.59
C GLU A 8 -9.73 6.40 6.65
N ARG A 9 -9.26 6.44 5.40
CA ARG A 9 -9.53 5.40 4.39
C ARG A 9 -8.50 4.27 4.39
N PHE A 10 -7.38 4.41 5.10
CA PHE A 10 -6.25 3.50 4.97
C PHE A 10 -6.63 2.04 5.21
N GLU A 11 -7.35 1.76 6.30
CA GLU A 11 -7.82 0.42 6.63
C GLU A 11 -8.71 -0.18 5.53
N ASN A 12 -9.69 0.61 5.05
CA ASN A 12 -10.56 0.18 3.96
C ASN A 12 -9.79 -0.06 2.65
N ASN A 13 -8.79 0.78 2.36
CA ASN A 13 -7.93 0.61 1.20
C ASN A 13 -7.11 -0.68 1.31
N LEU A 14 -6.53 -0.95 2.49
CA LEU A 14 -5.77 -2.16 2.76
C LEU A 14 -6.63 -3.42 2.59
N GLU A 15 -7.83 -3.43 3.17
CA GLU A 15 -8.80 -4.53 3.01
C GLU A 15 -9.23 -4.74 1.57
N THR A 16 -9.46 -3.66 0.83
CA THR A 16 -9.85 -3.72 -0.58
C THR A 16 -8.76 -4.39 -1.42
N ILE A 17 -7.51 -3.98 -1.25
CA ILE A 17 -6.35 -4.53 -1.95
C ILE A 17 -6.17 -6.01 -1.58
N PHE A 18 -6.22 -6.33 -0.29
CA PHE A 18 -6.11 -7.70 0.22
C PHE A 18 -7.18 -8.62 -0.39
N SER A 19 -8.43 -8.16 -0.39
CA SER A 19 -9.57 -8.88 -0.97
C SER A 19 -9.38 -9.17 -2.46
N TYR A 20 -8.90 -8.20 -3.25
CA TYR A 20 -8.65 -8.40 -4.68
C TYR A 20 -7.53 -9.42 -4.94
N ILE A 21 -6.44 -9.35 -4.19
CA ILE A 21 -5.34 -10.33 -4.31
C ILE A 21 -5.83 -11.73 -3.95
N LYS A 22 -6.55 -11.87 -2.84
CA LYS A 22 -7.09 -13.16 -2.38
C LYS A 22 -8.08 -13.77 -3.37
N ARG A 23 -8.84 -12.93 -4.10
CA ARG A 23 -9.74 -13.35 -5.18
C ARG A 23 -9.03 -13.72 -6.48
N GLY A 24 -7.71 -13.56 -6.55
CA GLY A 24 -6.92 -13.85 -7.74
C GLY A 24 -7.11 -12.84 -8.85
N LEU A 25 -7.33 -11.55 -8.53
CA LEU A 25 -7.41 -10.50 -9.54
C LEU A 25 -6.14 -10.51 -10.40
N ASP A 26 -6.29 -10.58 -11.73
CA ASP A 26 -5.13 -10.59 -12.61
C ASP A 26 -4.51 -9.19 -12.69
N VAL A 27 -3.42 -9.00 -11.96
CA VAL A 27 -2.64 -7.75 -11.89
C VAL A 27 -1.26 -7.90 -12.53
N ARG A 28 -1.04 -8.93 -13.36
CA ARG A 28 0.27 -9.22 -13.97
C ARG A 28 0.79 -8.11 -14.89
N THR A 29 -0.09 -7.27 -15.42
CA THR A 29 0.25 -6.10 -16.24
C THR A 29 0.65 -4.88 -15.42
N THR A 30 0.62 -4.99 -14.08
CA THR A 30 0.97 -3.90 -13.15
C THR A 30 2.31 -4.19 -12.47
N PRO A 31 3.05 -3.16 -12.05
CA PRO A 31 4.30 -3.33 -11.32
C PRO A 31 4.07 -3.66 -9.82
N TYR A 32 2.83 -3.93 -9.38
CA TYR A 32 2.48 -3.99 -7.96
C TYR A 32 3.21 -5.11 -7.19
N ASN A 33 3.54 -6.22 -7.84
CA ASN A 33 4.32 -7.29 -7.20
C ASN A 33 5.74 -6.83 -6.80
N ILE A 34 6.24 -5.74 -7.37
CA ILE A 34 7.55 -5.15 -7.05
C ILE A 34 7.37 -3.91 -6.17
N THR A 35 6.47 -2.99 -6.54
CA THR A 35 6.34 -1.71 -5.84
C THR A 35 5.67 -1.84 -4.48
N MET A 36 4.75 -2.77 -4.30
CA MET A 36 4.00 -2.91 -3.04
C MET A 36 4.87 -3.34 -1.86
N PRO A 37 5.76 -4.35 -1.99
CA PRO A 37 6.74 -4.66 -0.95
C PRO A 37 7.63 -3.47 -0.59
N LEU A 38 8.06 -2.67 -1.58
CA LEU A 38 8.92 -1.52 -1.35
C LEU A 38 8.20 -0.44 -0.51
N GLU A 39 6.96 -0.09 -0.88
CA GLU A 39 6.17 0.89 -0.13
C GLU A 39 5.76 0.38 1.25
N LEU A 40 5.53 -0.93 1.41
CA LEU A 40 5.30 -1.56 2.72
C LEU A 40 6.53 -1.49 3.63
N ASN A 41 7.72 -1.76 3.09
CA ASN A 41 8.97 -1.64 3.85
C ASN A 41 9.19 -0.19 4.30
N LEU A 42 8.98 0.78 3.40
CA LEU A 42 9.07 2.21 3.75
C LEU A 42 8.03 2.61 4.81
N LEU A 43 6.80 2.09 4.72
CA LEU A 43 5.78 2.32 5.75
C LEU A 43 6.21 1.72 7.09
N CYS A 44 6.75 0.50 7.11
CA CYS A 44 7.28 -0.10 8.32
C CYS A 44 8.45 0.70 8.92
N ASP A 45 9.33 1.26 8.10
CA ASP A 45 10.41 2.13 8.57
C ASP A 45 9.84 3.39 9.24
N VAL A 46 8.84 4.01 8.62
CA VAL A 46 8.12 5.18 9.17
C VAL A 46 7.48 4.85 10.52
N LEU A 47 6.80 3.71 10.62
CA LEU A 47 6.17 3.26 11.86
C LEU A 47 7.21 2.94 12.94
N THR A 48 8.32 2.29 12.56
CA THR A 48 9.42 1.93 13.48
C THR A 48 10.08 3.17 14.07
N VAL A 49 10.35 4.18 13.24
CA VAL A 49 10.89 5.47 13.71
C VAL A 49 9.93 6.19 14.66
N ALA A 50 8.62 6.02 14.48
CA ALA A 50 7.59 6.55 15.37
C ALA A 50 7.30 5.66 16.61
N GLY A 51 8.12 4.64 16.85
CA GLY A 51 8.06 3.79 18.04
C GLY A 51 7.15 2.57 17.92
N PHE A 52 6.71 2.21 16.71
CA PHE A 52 5.99 0.97 16.44
C PHE A 52 6.87 0.00 15.65
N PRO A 53 7.46 -1.04 16.29
CA PRO A 53 8.34 -1.97 15.61
C PRO A 53 7.57 -2.73 14.52
N CYS A 54 7.86 -2.42 13.26
CA CYS A 54 7.23 -3.00 12.09
C CYS A 54 8.31 -3.59 11.19
N ARG A 55 8.07 -4.80 10.71
CA ARG A 55 8.93 -5.44 9.71
C ARG A 55 8.10 -6.39 8.87
N VAL A 56 8.29 -6.30 7.57
CA VAL A 56 7.80 -7.28 6.59
C VAL A 56 9.01 -8.09 6.14
N THR A 57 8.85 -9.40 6.09
CA THR A 57 9.90 -10.37 5.74
C THR A 57 9.59 -11.14 4.47
N LYS A 58 8.33 -11.12 4.02
CA LYS A 58 7.88 -11.74 2.78
C LYS A 58 8.13 -10.83 1.57
N ASP A 59 8.16 -11.47 0.40
CA ASP A 59 8.32 -10.82 -0.89
C ASP A 59 6.98 -10.79 -1.66
N GLY A 60 6.90 -9.96 -2.69
CA GLY A 60 5.73 -9.91 -3.58
C GLY A 60 4.42 -9.61 -2.83
N PHE A 61 3.32 -10.22 -3.26
CA PHE A 61 2.03 -10.02 -2.58
C PHE A 61 1.95 -10.66 -1.18
N ASP A 62 2.83 -11.60 -0.85
CA ASP A 62 2.87 -12.18 0.50
C ASP A 62 3.33 -11.14 1.54
N ALA A 63 4.09 -10.12 1.12
CA ALA A 63 4.44 -8.95 1.93
C ALA A 63 3.19 -8.20 2.42
N LEU A 64 2.19 -8.05 1.54
CA LEU A 64 0.93 -7.41 1.89
C LEU A 64 0.14 -8.28 2.87
N VAL A 65 0.10 -9.59 2.66
CA VAL A 65 -0.61 -10.52 3.55
C VAL A 65 -0.02 -10.44 4.96
N GLU A 66 1.31 -10.47 5.08
CA GLU A 66 2.01 -10.34 6.37
C GLU A 66 1.70 -9.00 7.06
N PHE A 67 1.73 -7.89 6.31
CA PHE A 67 1.40 -6.58 6.86
C PHE A 67 -0.09 -6.45 7.22
N HIS A 68 -0.98 -7.02 6.41
CA HIS A 68 -2.42 -7.05 6.68
C HIS A 68 -2.71 -7.80 7.98
N ASP A 69 -2.14 -8.97 8.18
CA ASP A 69 -2.29 -9.75 9.41
C ASP A 69 -1.78 -8.97 10.64
N LEU A 70 -0.62 -8.30 10.51
CA LEU A 70 -0.09 -7.41 11.55
C LEU A 70 -1.06 -6.27 11.86
N TYR A 71 -1.60 -5.62 10.82
CA TYR A 71 -2.54 -4.51 10.96
C TYR A 71 -3.87 -4.97 11.55
N MET A 72 -4.37 -6.17 11.24
CA MET A 72 -5.58 -6.70 11.86
C MET A 72 -5.39 -7.00 13.36
N GLN A 73 -4.19 -7.42 13.76
CA GLN A 73 -3.87 -7.69 15.16
C GLN A 73 -3.61 -6.41 15.98
N GLU A 74 -2.91 -5.44 15.40
CA GLU A 74 -2.43 -4.24 16.10
C GLU A 74 -3.01 -2.93 15.55
N GLY A 75 -4.04 -2.98 14.71
CA GLY A 75 -4.51 -1.86 13.89
C GLY A 75 -4.81 -0.59 14.66
N LYS A 76 -5.39 -0.71 15.87
CA LYS A 76 -5.60 0.45 16.74
C LYS A 76 -4.29 1.16 17.11
N ARG A 77 -3.25 0.40 17.48
CA ARG A 77 -1.93 0.93 17.83
C ARG A 77 -1.25 1.53 16.60
N VAL A 78 -1.33 0.86 15.46
CA VAL A 78 -0.78 1.36 14.20
C VAL A 78 -1.44 2.68 13.80
N SER A 79 -2.78 2.75 13.85
CA SER A 79 -3.55 3.94 13.55
C SER A 79 -3.22 5.11 14.50
N GLU A 80 -3.09 4.85 15.79
CA GLU A 80 -2.65 5.86 16.77
C GLU A 80 -1.23 6.38 16.47
N VAL A 81 -0.32 5.51 16.01
CA VAL A 81 1.03 5.92 15.59
C VAL A 81 0.96 6.79 14.34
N MET A 82 0.23 6.37 13.30
CA MET A 82 0.04 7.15 12.08
C MET A 82 -0.58 8.52 12.37
N HIS A 83 -1.60 8.58 13.21
CA HIS A 83 -2.24 9.84 13.60
C HIS A 83 -1.26 10.78 14.32
N ARG A 84 -0.44 10.27 15.24
CA ARG A 84 0.60 11.07 15.91
C ARG A 84 1.63 11.63 14.93
N ILE A 85 2.05 10.84 13.94
CA ILE A 85 2.96 11.31 12.88
C ILE A 85 2.33 12.46 12.08
N LEU A 86 1.03 12.37 11.76
CA LEU A 86 0.33 13.41 11.01
C LEU A 86 0.19 14.72 11.79
N GLU A 87 0.08 14.66 13.11
CA GLU A 87 0.05 15.84 13.98
C GLU A 87 1.44 16.44 14.23
N ASP A 88 2.50 15.63 14.18
CA ASP A 88 3.87 16.10 14.39
C ASP A 88 4.46 16.81 13.16
N LYS A 89 4.58 18.14 13.27
CA LYS A 89 5.14 19.01 12.22
C LYS A 89 6.67 18.99 12.13
N ARG A 90 7.37 18.38 13.09
CA ARG A 90 8.84 18.42 13.22
C ARG A 90 9.48 17.04 13.30
N ALA A 91 8.73 15.97 13.06
CA ALA A 91 9.29 14.62 12.96
C ALA A 91 10.06 14.45 11.64
N TYR A 92 11.31 13.99 11.73
CA TYR A 92 12.18 13.75 10.59
C TYR A 92 12.72 12.32 10.59
N LEU A 93 12.95 11.79 9.40
CA LEU A 93 13.63 10.53 9.13
C LEU A 93 14.97 10.83 8.46
N ARG A 94 16.06 10.21 8.95
CA ARG A 94 17.35 10.24 8.27
C ARG A 94 17.44 9.06 7.31
N THR A 95 17.63 9.34 6.03
CA THR A 95 17.94 8.36 4.99
C THR A 95 19.39 8.53 4.54
N PRO A 96 19.98 7.58 3.81
CA PRO A 96 21.32 7.73 3.24
C PRO A 96 21.48 8.99 2.36
N GLU A 97 20.39 9.43 1.72
CA GLU A 97 20.35 10.55 0.78
C GLU A 97 20.06 11.91 1.47
N GLY A 98 19.62 11.91 2.73
CA GLY A 98 19.36 13.15 3.46
C GLY A 98 18.38 13.02 4.62
N THR A 99 17.79 14.15 5.01
CA THR A 99 16.75 14.20 6.05
C THR A 99 15.42 14.53 5.41
N VAL A 100 14.41 13.68 5.61
CA VAL A 100 13.06 13.84 5.06
C VAL A 100 12.05 14.00 6.19
N LEU A 101 10.94 14.69 5.91
CA LEU A 101 9.85 14.83 6.88
C LEU A 101 9.11 13.50 7.02
N LEU A 102 8.97 13.01 8.25
CA LEU A 102 8.32 11.73 8.54
C LEU A 102 6.84 11.77 8.12
N LYS A 103 6.17 12.91 8.34
CA LYS A 103 4.80 13.16 7.91
C LYS A 103 4.62 13.04 6.39
N GLU A 104 5.50 13.67 5.62
CA GLU A 104 5.48 13.56 4.15
C GLU A 104 5.74 12.12 3.72
N GLN A 105 6.60 11.41 4.45
CA GLN A 105 6.83 10.00 4.18
C GLN A 105 5.56 9.18 4.44
N LEU A 106 4.83 9.42 5.53
CA LEU A 106 3.57 8.73 5.76
C LEU A 106 2.52 9.06 4.68
N ILE A 107 2.32 10.34 4.38
CA ILE A 107 1.27 10.79 3.45
C ILE A 107 1.41 10.13 2.07
N ARG A 108 2.62 10.12 1.49
CA ARG A 108 2.88 9.47 0.20
C ARG A 108 2.54 7.97 0.17
N ARG A 109 2.69 7.29 1.30
CA ARG A 109 2.32 5.87 1.44
C ARG A 109 0.80 5.72 1.49
N LEU A 110 0.12 6.57 2.25
CA LEU A 110 -1.34 6.58 2.29
C LEU A 110 -1.94 6.89 0.90
N GLU A 111 -1.34 7.82 0.15
CA GLU A 111 -1.68 8.11 -1.25
C GLU A 111 -1.47 6.88 -2.12
N TYR A 112 -0.31 6.21 -2.03
CA TYR A 112 -0.03 5.00 -2.78
C TYR A 112 -1.08 3.91 -2.56
N PHE A 113 -1.44 3.61 -1.31
CA PHE A 113 -2.47 2.61 -1.01
C PHE A 113 -3.86 3.04 -1.50
N ASN A 114 -4.19 4.33 -1.45
CA ASN A 114 -5.42 4.86 -2.03
C ASN A 114 -5.48 4.64 -3.56
N GLU A 115 -4.40 4.97 -4.26
CA GLU A 115 -4.32 4.82 -5.72
C GLU A 115 -4.34 3.36 -6.17
N ILE A 116 -3.68 2.46 -5.42
CA ILE A 116 -3.73 1.02 -5.73
C ILE A 116 -5.13 0.45 -5.48
N ALA A 117 -5.77 0.79 -4.36
CA ALA A 117 -7.11 0.32 -4.08
C ALA A 117 -8.08 0.73 -5.19
N HIS A 118 -8.00 1.99 -5.64
CA HIS A 118 -8.79 2.49 -6.75
C HIS A 118 -8.45 1.79 -8.07
N SER A 119 -7.16 1.64 -8.40
CA SER A 119 -6.72 0.99 -9.63
C SER A 119 -7.16 -0.47 -9.71
N MET A 120 -7.04 -1.23 -8.61
CA MET A 120 -7.48 -2.62 -8.55
C MET A 120 -9.00 -2.75 -8.70
N GLU A 121 -9.79 -1.81 -8.17
CA GLU A 121 -11.22 -1.76 -8.41
C GLU A 121 -11.56 -1.56 -9.89
N VAL A 122 -10.85 -0.64 -10.57
CA VAL A 122 -11.02 -0.43 -12.02
C VAL A 122 -10.65 -1.68 -12.80
N ILE A 123 -9.51 -2.31 -12.50
CA ILE A 123 -9.06 -3.56 -13.14
C ILE A 123 -10.10 -4.68 -12.94
N ALA A 124 -10.62 -4.83 -11.72
CA ALA A 124 -11.64 -5.82 -11.41
C ALA A 124 -12.91 -5.62 -12.24
N ARG A 125 -13.37 -4.37 -12.38
CA ARG A 125 -14.52 -4.04 -13.22
C ARG A 125 -14.26 -4.34 -14.70
N LEU A 126 -13.08 -4.01 -15.21
CA LEU A 126 -12.71 -4.30 -16.61
C LEU A 126 -12.71 -5.81 -16.90
N GLN A 127 -12.20 -6.62 -15.97
CA GLN A 127 -12.21 -8.08 -16.09
C GLN A 127 -13.63 -8.66 -16.03
N GLN A 128 -14.48 -8.14 -15.14
CA GLN A 128 -15.90 -8.56 -15.06
C GLN A 128 -16.67 -8.27 -16.35
N LEU A 129 -16.36 -7.17 -17.03
CA LEU A 129 -16.98 -6.80 -18.30
C LEU A 129 -16.46 -7.63 -19.49
N GLY A 130 -15.55 -8.58 -19.26
CA GLY A 130 -14.95 -9.39 -20.32
C GLY A 130 -14.10 -8.57 -21.28
N SER A 131 -13.60 -7.40 -20.84
CA SER A 131 -12.75 -6.57 -21.67
C SER A 131 -11.52 -7.39 -22.06
N PRO A 132 -11.19 -7.51 -23.37
CA PRO A 132 -10.08 -8.33 -23.81
C PRO A 132 -8.82 -7.89 -23.08
N LEU A 133 -8.06 -8.85 -22.55
CA LEU A 133 -6.68 -8.63 -22.16
C LEU A 133 -6.02 -7.92 -23.35
N GLN A 134 -5.48 -6.72 -23.14
CA GLN A 134 -4.96 -5.84 -24.21
C GLN A 134 -3.89 -6.50 -25.10
N TYR A 135 -3.48 -7.74 -24.82
CA TYR A 135 -2.43 -8.48 -25.49
C TYR A 135 -2.85 -9.78 -26.18
N ASN A 136 -4.15 -10.13 -26.25
CA ASN A 136 -4.55 -11.28 -27.06
C ASN A 136 -4.58 -10.88 -28.55
N TYR A 137 -3.41 -10.67 -29.12
CA TYR A 137 -3.20 -10.36 -30.53
C TYR A 137 -3.07 -11.67 -31.32
N PRO A 138 -4.08 -12.07 -32.12
CA PRO A 138 -4.07 -13.35 -32.83
C PRO A 138 -2.89 -13.50 -33.80
N PHE A 139 -2.30 -12.38 -34.22
CA PHE A 139 -1.20 -12.30 -35.17
C PHE A 139 0.20 -12.37 -34.53
N LEU A 140 0.32 -12.35 -33.20
CA LEU A 140 1.61 -12.53 -32.50
C LEU A 140 1.83 -13.96 -31.99
N ASN A 141 0.82 -14.83 -32.07
CA ASN A 141 0.85 -16.22 -31.60
C ASN A 141 0.87 -17.25 -32.75
N GLN A 142 1.35 -16.85 -33.94
CA GLN A 142 1.60 -17.76 -35.07
C GLN A 142 3.09 -18.13 -35.15
#